data_AF-A0A2D5MUQ7-F1
#
_entry.id   AF-A0A2D5MUQ7-F1
#
_cell.length_a   1.000
_cell.length_b   1.000
_cell.length_c   1.000
_cell.angle_alpha   90.00
_cell.angle_beta   90.00
_cell.angle_gamma   90.00
#
_symmetry.space_group_name_H-M   'P 1'
#
loop_
_entity.id
_entity.type
_entity.pdbx_description
1 polymer ?
#
loop_
_entity_poly.entity_id
_entity_poly.type
_entity_poly.pdbx_seq_one_letter_code
_entity_poly.pdbx_strand_id
1 'polypeptide(L)'
;MVRPLSLQAGNLQEMTDANLDRLLYYLRVAYASQLAGSGDGYVSVGSSLTVIGTASDTSSTQQMNQNERNGSTPGVTGYPSAPGIGTETDANFSFQQDRTFPSFPAGSVHDTDGYVHYTSGGDIRTAYLEADIYADLIAQCITDMKTGDEVGSYRVSTGAPSSGGAGTWDDKGTWYTDTTYSNGSTVTKLWLKRSLSSIPGSDIFPLGLDTDNLKERTIIESSNLVQNVLLPALTRRVDNGDLQYSVATSSSGTNKGTFTDTKQTATTNTNQFSNPYYQTFSTPSGSSVTQTTYYFNLS
;
A
#
# COMPACT_ATOMS: atom_id res chain seq x y z
N MET A 1 -10.61 -23.97 17.51
CA MET A 1 -9.49 -23.18 16.96
C MET A 1 -8.27 -23.94 17.37
N VAL A 2 -7.44 -24.34 16.42
CA VAL A 2 -6.29 -25.18 16.71
C VAL A 2 -5.09 -24.25 16.89
N ARG A 3 -4.08 -24.62 17.68
CA ARG A 3 -2.92 -23.75 17.92
C ARG A 3 -1.65 -24.57 17.86
N PRO A 4 -0.52 -23.97 17.42
CA PRO A 4 0.76 -24.65 17.51
C PRO A 4 1.05 -25.09 18.95
N LEU A 5 1.63 -26.27 19.12
CA LEU A 5 2.12 -26.71 20.43
C LEU A 5 3.49 -26.12 20.70
N SER A 6 3.82 -25.99 21.97
CA SER A 6 5.12 -25.53 22.45
C SER A 6 5.48 -26.28 23.73
N LEU A 7 6.78 -26.37 24.04
CA LEU A 7 7.24 -26.86 25.33
C LEU A 7 7.42 -25.66 26.26
N GLN A 8 6.62 -25.58 27.33
CA GLN A 8 6.68 -24.47 28.27
C GLN A 8 6.78 -25.03 29.69
N ALA A 9 7.84 -24.65 30.41
CA ALA A 9 8.15 -25.18 31.74
C ALA A 9 8.12 -26.73 31.81
N GLY A 10 8.53 -27.39 30.72
CA GLY A 10 8.56 -28.86 30.62
C GLY A 10 7.22 -29.52 30.27
N ASN A 11 6.14 -28.74 30.09
CA ASN A 11 4.83 -29.24 29.69
C ASN A 11 4.52 -28.92 28.24
N LEU A 12 3.89 -29.88 27.56
CA LEU A 12 3.37 -29.69 26.22
C LEU A 12 2.05 -28.93 26.28
N GLN A 13 2.00 -27.75 25.67
CA GLN A 13 0.80 -26.92 25.67
C GLN A 13 0.62 -26.12 24.38
N GLU A 14 -0.63 -25.81 24.07
CA GLU A 14 -0.98 -24.90 22.98
C GLU A 14 -0.44 -23.50 23.23
N MET A 15 0.04 -22.85 22.17
CA MET A 15 0.48 -21.47 22.22
C MET A 15 -0.71 -20.53 22.36
N THR A 16 -0.59 -19.57 23.28
CA THR A 16 -1.53 -18.46 23.43
C THR A 16 -1.27 -17.39 22.36
N ASP A 17 -2.18 -16.42 22.21
CA ASP A 17 -1.97 -15.27 21.31
C ASP A 17 -0.67 -14.52 21.64
N ALA A 18 -0.39 -14.32 22.93
CA ALA A 18 0.84 -13.66 23.39
C ALA A 18 2.11 -14.45 23.02
N ASN A 19 2.02 -15.78 22.97
CA ASN A 19 3.15 -16.63 22.57
C ASN A 19 3.38 -16.56 21.05
N LEU A 20 2.32 -16.35 20.27
CA LEU A 20 2.40 -16.31 18.80
C LEU A 20 2.85 -14.96 18.26
N ASP A 21 2.71 -13.89 19.04
CA ASP A 21 2.97 -12.52 18.63
C ASP A 21 4.36 -12.33 17.96
N ARG A 22 5.40 -12.97 18.50
CA ARG A 22 6.76 -12.91 17.92
C ARG A 22 6.88 -13.67 16.60
N LEU A 23 6.28 -14.86 16.50
CA LEU A 23 6.25 -15.64 15.25
C LEU A 23 5.51 -14.88 14.15
N LEU A 24 4.35 -14.32 14.47
CA LEU A 24 3.55 -13.55 13.52
C LEU A 24 4.27 -12.27 13.09
N TYR A 25 4.97 -11.59 14.02
CA TYR A 25 5.82 -10.46 13.69
C TYR A 25 6.92 -10.83 12.70
N TYR A 26 7.66 -11.92 12.93
CA TYR A 26 8.70 -12.35 11.99
C TYR A 26 8.15 -12.80 10.64
N LEU A 27 6.94 -13.38 10.60
CA LEU A 27 6.23 -13.64 9.35
C LEU A 27 5.92 -12.34 8.59
N ARG A 28 5.45 -11.29 9.27
CA ARG A 28 5.23 -9.96 8.67
C ARG A 28 6.54 -9.34 8.17
N VAL A 29 7.64 -9.47 8.90
CA VAL A 29 8.96 -9.00 8.47
C VAL A 29 9.47 -9.76 7.25
N ALA A 30 9.25 -11.07 7.19
CA ALA A 30 9.57 -11.90 6.02
C ALA A 30 8.76 -11.44 4.79
N TYR A 31 7.44 -11.26 4.95
CA TYR A 31 6.59 -10.78 3.87
C TYR A 31 6.94 -9.36 3.43
N ALA A 32 7.23 -8.46 4.37
CA ALA A 32 7.76 -7.15 4.04
C ALA A 32 9.00 -7.31 3.15
N SER A 33 9.96 -8.18 3.51
CA SER A 33 11.20 -8.40 2.74
C SER A 33 10.94 -8.89 1.32
N GLN A 34 9.98 -9.78 1.13
CA GLN A 34 9.48 -10.15 -0.20
C GLN A 34 8.98 -8.92 -0.99
N LEU A 35 8.12 -8.10 -0.39
CA LEU A 35 7.60 -6.88 -1.01
C LEU A 35 8.67 -5.85 -1.35
N ALA A 36 9.69 -5.68 -0.49
CA ALA A 36 10.80 -4.77 -0.75
C ALA A 36 11.69 -5.24 -1.91
N GLY A 37 11.80 -6.55 -2.11
CA GLY A 37 12.50 -7.16 -3.22
C GLY A 37 11.70 -7.19 -4.53
N SER A 38 10.51 -6.56 -4.57
CA SER A 38 9.57 -6.65 -5.70
C SER A 38 9.16 -8.10 -6.01
N GLY A 39 9.06 -8.96 -4.99
CA GLY A 39 8.46 -10.29 -5.11
C GLY A 39 6.94 -10.24 -4.98
N ASP A 40 6.29 -11.40 -5.03
CA ASP A 40 4.83 -11.56 -5.03
C ASP A 40 4.08 -10.61 -4.07
N GLY A 41 3.03 -9.97 -4.56
CA GLY A 41 2.20 -9.03 -3.78
C GLY A 41 2.66 -7.57 -3.80
N TYR A 42 3.83 -7.24 -4.38
CA TYR A 42 4.34 -5.88 -4.39
C TYR A 42 3.43 -4.90 -5.18
N VAL A 43 3.44 -3.64 -4.76
CA VAL A 43 2.65 -2.56 -5.35
C VAL A 43 3.57 -1.55 -6.03
N SER A 44 3.17 -1.02 -7.18
CA SER A 44 3.93 -0.02 -7.94
C SER A 44 3.03 0.89 -8.78
N VAL A 45 3.64 1.96 -9.31
CA VAL A 45 3.05 2.82 -10.35
C VAL A 45 3.66 2.42 -11.69
N GLY A 46 2.84 2.21 -12.72
CA GLY A 46 3.32 1.95 -14.06
C GLY A 46 2.49 0.93 -14.83
N SER A 47 3.18 0.04 -15.54
CA SER A 47 2.60 -0.99 -16.41
C SER A 47 3.23 -2.36 -16.12
N SER A 48 2.53 -3.44 -16.51
CA SER A 48 2.93 -4.87 -16.47
C SER A 48 2.40 -5.74 -15.33
N LEU A 49 1.61 -5.21 -14.39
CA LEU A 49 0.96 -5.98 -13.32
C LEU A 49 -0.57 -5.81 -13.34
N THR A 50 -1.27 -6.39 -12.36
CA THR A 50 -2.72 -6.21 -12.24
C THR A 50 -3.04 -4.80 -11.81
N VAL A 51 -3.84 -4.07 -12.60
CA VAL A 51 -4.27 -2.71 -12.27
C VAL A 51 -5.18 -2.74 -11.04
N ILE A 52 -4.85 -1.90 -10.06
CA ILE A 52 -5.62 -1.73 -8.82
C ILE A 52 -6.33 -0.37 -8.73
N GLY A 53 -6.10 0.50 -9.71
CA GLY A 53 -6.83 1.75 -9.89
C GLY A 53 -6.05 2.76 -10.73
N THR A 54 -6.66 3.90 -10.98
CA THR A 54 -6.07 5.00 -11.77
C THR A 54 -6.35 6.35 -11.14
N ALA A 55 -5.48 7.32 -11.39
CA ALA A 55 -5.71 8.73 -11.04
C ALA A 55 -5.18 9.64 -12.16
N SER A 56 -5.75 10.83 -12.24
CA SER A 56 -5.29 11.90 -13.12
C SER A 56 -4.94 13.12 -12.29
N ASP A 57 -3.80 13.74 -12.62
CA ASP A 57 -3.36 15.05 -12.14
C ASP A 57 -3.82 16.11 -13.13
N THR A 58 -4.54 17.12 -12.65
CA THR A 58 -5.08 18.20 -13.48
C THR A 58 -4.79 19.59 -12.93
N SER A 59 -4.15 20.41 -13.75
CA SER A 59 -3.89 21.80 -13.44
C SER A 59 -4.73 22.76 -14.28
N SER A 60 -4.86 23.99 -13.77
CA SER A 60 -5.50 25.08 -14.50
C SER A 60 -4.50 25.75 -15.43
N THR A 61 -4.95 26.20 -16.60
CA THR A 61 -4.08 26.88 -17.59
C THR A 61 -4.46 28.33 -17.80
N GLN A 62 -3.45 29.17 -18.07
CA GLN A 62 -3.69 30.54 -18.54
C GLN A 62 -4.31 30.50 -19.94
N GLN A 63 -5.29 31.36 -20.18
CA GLN A 63 -5.88 31.57 -21.50
C GLN A 63 -5.77 33.03 -21.92
N MET A 64 -5.82 33.26 -23.23
CA MET A 64 -5.72 34.60 -23.83
C MET A 64 -6.83 34.79 -24.86
N ASN A 65 -7.46 35.97 -24.83
CA ASN A 65 -8.29 36.47 -25.91
C ASN A 65 -7.63 37.71 -26.51
N GLN A 66 -7.75 37.92 -27.83
CA GLN A 66 -7.13 39.06 -28.49
C GLN A 66 -8.01 39.67 -29.59
N ASN A 67 -7.96 41.00 -29.68
CA ASN A 67 -8.50 41.77 -30.79
C ASN A 67 -7.37 42.52 -31.49
N GLU A 68 -7.35 42.48 -32.82
CA GLU A 68 -6.44 43.33 -33.60
C GLU A 68 -6.90 44.80 -33.52
N ARG A 69 -5.94 45.71 -33.37
CA ARG A 69 -6.18 47.15 -33.49
C ARG A 69 -6.51 47.45 -34.95
N ASN A 70 -7.79 47.38 -35.28
CA ASN A 70 -8.25 47.70 -36.61
C ASN A 70 -8.21 49.23 -36.81
N GLY A 71 -7.16 49.72 -37.48
CA GLY A 71 -7.00 51.14 -37.81
C GLY A 71 -7.99 51.67 -38.86
N SER A 72 -8.85 50.81 -39.41
CA SER A 72 -9.69 51.12 -40.58
C SER A 72 -11.21 50.89 -40.39
N THR A 73 -11.62 50.21 -39.31
CA THR A 73 -13.05 50.00 -38.98
C THR A 73 -13.41 50.67 -37.66
N PRO A 74 -14.25 51.71 -37.65
CA PRO A 74 -14.70 52.36 -36.42
C PRO A 74 -15.50 51.37 -35.55
N GLY A 75 -14.99 51.00 -34.37
CA GLY A 75 -15.78 50.26 -33.37
C GLY A 75 -15.04 49.22 -32.52
N VAL A 76 -13.90 48.68 -32.97
CA VAL A 76 -13.10 47.73 -32.15
C VAL A 76 -11.99 48.50 -31.44
N THR A 77 -12.37 49.24 -30.41
CA THR A 77 -11.44 50.02 -29.57
C THR A 77 -11.50 49.50 -28.14
N GLY A 78 -10.78 48.41 -27.85
CA GLY A 78 -10.71 47.91 -26.49
C GLY A 78 -10.10 46.53 -26.36
N TYR A 79 -9.68 46.23 -25.13
CA TYR A 79 -9.34 44.89 -24.70
C TYR A 79 -10.57 43.97 -24.84
N PRO A 80 -10.41 42.75 -25.38
CA PRO A 80 -11.50 41.79 -25.43
C PRO A 80 -11.95 41.37 -24.02
N SER A 81 -13.07 40.66 -23.93
CA SER A 81 -13.48 40.06 -22.66
C SER A 81 -12.47 39.01 -22.18
N ALA A 82 -12.32 38.90 -20.87
CA ALA A 82 -11.49 37.89 -20.24
C ALA A 82 -11.99 36.47 -20.62
N PRO A 83 -11.11 35.57 -21.11
CA PRO A 83 -11.52 34.24 -21.56
C PRO A 83 -11.85 33.25 -20.44
N GLY A 84 -11.51 33.55 -19.19
CA GLY A 84 -11.53 32.56 -18.10
C GLY A 84 -10.30 31.65 -18.15
N ILE A 85 -10.17 30.72 -17.20
CA ILE A 85 -9.04 29.78 -17.15
C ILE A 85 -9.40 28.45 -17.82
N GLY A 86 -8.38 27.79 -18.38
CA GLY A 86 -8.51 26.44 -18.94
C GLY A 86 -8.18 25.36 -17.91
N THR A 87 -8.21 24.11 -18.34
CA THR A 87 -7.77 22.93 -17.57
C THR A 87 -6.99 22.01 -18.50
N GLU A 88 -5.91 21.42 -17.99
CA GLU A 88 -5.16 20.38 -18.67
C GLU A 88 -4.94 19.16 -17.77
N THR A 89 -4.49 18.06 -18.35
CA THR A 89 -4.07 16.87 -17.59
C THR A 89 -2.56 16.78 -17.66
N ASP A 90 -1.91 16.96 -16.51
CA ASP A 90 -0.45 16.94 -16.41
C ASP A 90 0.09 15.51 -16.46
N ALA A 91 -0.60 14.58 -15.80
CA ALA A 91 -0.21 13.18 -15.75
C ALA A 91 -1.39 12.24 -15.51
N ASN A 92 -1.25 11.00 -15.99
CA ASN A 92 -2.13 9.89 -15.65
C ASN A 92 -1.31 8.80 -14.95
N PHE A 93 -1.83 8.30 -13.84
CA PHE A 93 -1.22 7.28 -13.01
C PHE A 93 -2.03 5.99 -13.10
N SER A 94 -1.35 4.88 -13.38
CA SER A 94 -1.91 3.53 -13.27
C SER A 94 -1.22 2.84 -12.10
N PHE A 95 -1.99 2.52 -11.08
CA PHE A 95 -1.54 1.82 -9.89
C PHE A 95 -1.71 0.33 -10.09
N GLN A 96 -0.73 -0.46 -9.69
CA GLN A 96 -0.74 -1.89 -9.95
C GLN A 96 -0.21 -2.70 -8.78
N GLN A 97 -0.63 -3.96 -8.70
CA GLN A 97 -0.15 -4.94 -7.74
C GLN A 97 0.22 -6.23 -8.47
N ASP A 98 1.34 -6.82 -8.07
CA ASP A 98 1.66 -8.18 -8.48
C ASP A 98 0.74 -9.16 -7.76
N ARG A 99 -0.05 -9.89 -8.54
CA ARG A 99 -1.01 -10.89 -8.04
C ARG A 99 -0.54 -12.31 -8.34
N THR A 100 0.74 -12.51 -8.60
CA THR A 100 1.35 -13.84 -8.52
C THR A 100 1.32 -14.34 -7.07
N PHE A 101 1.27 -15.66 -6.94
CA PHE A 101 1.30 -16.32 -5.65
C PHE A 101 1.90 -17.71 -5.79
N PRO A 102 2.53 -18.25 -4.74
CA PRO A 102 3.11 -19.57 -4.76
C PRO A 102 2.03 -20.66 -4.64
N SER A 103 2.41 -21.88 -5.03
CA SER A 103 1.65 -23.07 -4.64
C SER A 103 1.67 -23.25 -3.13
N PHE A 104 0.61 -23.83 -2.57
CA PHE A 104 0.63 -24.23 -1.17
C PHE A 104 1.71 -25.30 -0.94
N PRO A 105 2.45 -25.28 0.18
CA PRO A 105 3.53 -26.24 0.44
C PRO A 105 3.05 -27.70 0.39
N ALA A 106 3.91 -28.60 -0.08
CA ALA A 106 3.61 -30.02 -0.09
C ALA A 106 3.66 -30.62 1.32
N GLY A 107 2.96 -31.73 1.56
CA GLY A 107 2.94 -32.42 2.85
C GLY A 107 4.33 -32.70 3.44
N SER A 108 5.28 -33.11 2.60
CA SER A 108 6.68 -33.36 3.04
C SER A 108 7.39 -32.13 3.59
N VAL A 109 7.02 -30.92 3.14
CA VAL A 109 7.53 -29.66 3.68
C VAL A 109 6.92 -29.38 5.05
N HIS A 110 5.62 -29.64 5.22
CA HIS A 110 4.97 -29.54 6.53
C HIS A 110 5.59 -30.50 7.56
N ASP A 111 5.90 -31.73 7.16
CA ASP A 111 6.53 -32.70 8.06
C ASP A 111 7.94 -32.27 8.48
N THR A 112 8.71 -31.67 7.56
CA THR A 112 10.10 -31.29 7.81
C THR A 112 10.25 -29.94 8.51
N ASP A 113 9.42 -28.95 8.15
CA ASP A 113 9.58 -27.54 8.52
C ASP A 113 8.37 -26.96 9.28
N GLY A 114 7.22 -27.64 9.25
CA GLY A 114 5.97 -27.19 9.85
C GLY A 114 5.91 -27.35 11.37
N TYR A 115 4.75 -27.02 11.92
CA TYR A 115 4.42 -27.15 13.34
C TYR A 115 3.38 -28.23 13.58
N VAL A 116 3.28 -28.71 14.82
CA VAL A 116 2.25 -29.64 15.27
C VAL A 116 1.20 -28.96 16.13
N HIS A 117 0.02 -29.56 16.17
CA HIS A 117 -1.11 -29.15 16.98
C HIS A 117 -1.89 -30.33 17.54
N TYR A 118 -2.77 -30.10 18.51
CA TYR A 118 -3.74 -31.11 18.94
C TYR A 118 -4.89 -31.24 17.93
N THR A 119 -5.31 -32.47 17.64
CA THR A 119 -6.58 -32.74 16.97
C THR A 119 -7.75 -32.58 17.95
N SER A 120 -8.97 -32.57 17.44
CA SER A 120 -10.17 -32.66 18.29
C SER A 120 -10.22 -33.94 19.13
N GLY A 121 -9.47 -34.98 18.77
CA GLY A 121 -9.35 -36.23 19.53
C GLY A 121 -8.23 -36.20 20.58
N GLY A 122 -7.42 -35.14 20.64
CA GLY A 122 -6.27 -35.03 21.54
C GLY A 122 -4.96 -35.61 20.97
N ASP A 123 -4.98 -36.14 19.75
CA ASP A 123 -3.77 -36.62 19.07
C ASP A 123 -2.90 -35.45 18.60
N ILE A 124 -1.58 -35.66 18.51
CA ILE A 124 -0.66 -34.68 17.95
C ILE A 124 -0.51 -34.95 16.44
N ARG A 125 -0.71 -33.93 15.61
CA ARG A 125 -0.47 -34.02 14.16
C ARG A 125 0.21 -32.77 13.62
N THR A 126 0.91 -32.91 12.51
CA THR A 126 1.40 -31.77 11.72
C THR A 126 0.24 -30.93 11.19
N ALA A 127 0.38 -29.61 11.19
CA ALA A 127 -0.51 -28.71 10.45
C ALA A 127 -0.15 -28.71 8.96
N TYR A 128 -1.01 -29.31 8.14
CA TYR A 128 -0.79 -29.47 6.69
C TYR A 128 -1.96 -28.96 5.82
N LEU A 129 -3.07 -28.52 6.44
CA LEU A 129 -4.20 -27.96 5.71
C LEU A 129 -4.09 -26.43 5.68
N GLU A 130 -4.27 -25.84 4.50
CA GLU A 130 -4.25 -24.37 4.33
C GLU A 130 -5.29 -23.68 5.22
N ALA A 131 -6.48 -24.28 5.40
CA ALA A 131 -7.53 -23.75 6.25
C ALA A 131 -7.13 -23.70 7.75
N ASP A 132 -6.42 -24.72 8.24
CA ASP A 132 -5.96 -24.79 9.63
C ASP A 132 -4.91 -23.69 9.86
N ILE A 133 -3.87 -23.65 9.01
CA ILE A 133 -2.80 -22.64 9.10
C ILE A 133 -3.36 -21.22 8.96
N TYR A 134 -4.37 -21.05 8.09
CA TYR A 134 -5.02 -19.76 7.92
C TYR A 134 -5.73 -19.29 9.20
N ALA A 135 -6.57 -20.15 9.79
CA ALA A 135 -7.33 -19.82 10.98
C ALA A 135 -6.42 -19.60 12.20
N ASP A 136 -5.34 -20.36 12.30
CA ASP A 136 -4.47 -20.36 13.48
C ASP A 136 -3.49 -19.18 13.50
N LEU A 137 -2.95 -18.79 12.33
CA LEU A 137 -1.82 -17.84 12.22
C LEU A 137 -2.04 -16.74 11.19
N ILE A 138 -2.42 -17.09 9.96
CA ILE A 138 -2.41 -16.13 8.84
C ILE A 138 -3.47 -15.05 9.02
N ALA A 139 -4.67 -15.38 9.51
CA ALA A 139 -5.73 -14.41 9.75
C ALA A 139 -5.32 -13.33 10.77
N GLN A 140 -4.64 -13.73 11.85
CA GLN A 140 -4.11 -12.77 12.83
C GLN A 140 -2.97 -11.95 12.23
N CYS A 141 -2.04 -12.59 11.50
CA CYS A 141 -0.97 -11.88 10.79
C CYS A 141 -1.51 -10.78 9.89
N ILE A 142 -2.54 -11.07 9.09
CA ILE A 142 -3.20 -10.11 8.21
C ILE A 142 -3.88 -8.98 9.01
N THR A 143 -4.53 -9.32 10.12
CA THR A 143 -5.15 -8.32 11.00
C THR A 143 -4.10 -7.33 11.52
N ASP A 144 -2.94 -7.82 11.95
CA ASP A 144 -1.85 -6.98 12.42
C ASP A 144 -1.26 -6.12 11.29
N MET A 145 -1.16 -6.66 10.07
CA MET A 145 -0.76 -5.91 8.87
C MET A 145 -1.77 -4.83 8.48
N LYS A 146 -3.07 -5.08 8.67
CA LYS A 146 -4.14 -4.14 8.32
C LYS A 146 -4.21 -2.99 9.33
N THR A 147 -4.35 -3.33 10.61
CA THR A 147 -4.74 -2.37 11.66
C THR A 147 -3.84 -2.37 12.89
N GLY A 148 -2.90 -3.31 13.00
CA GLY A 148 -1.96 -3.42 14.12
C GLY A 148 -0.66 -2.65 13.88
N ASP A 149 0.46 -3.37 13.79
CA ASP A 149 1.80 -2.82 13.56
C ASP A 149 2.08 -2.41 12.10
N GLU A 150 1.21 -2.83 11.18
CA GLU A 150 1.28 -2.55 9.75
C GLU A 150 2.53 -3.08 9.03
N VAL A 151 3.41 -3.84 9.70
CA VAL A 151 4.61 -4.42 9.10
C VAL A 151 4.20 -5.33 7.95
N GLY A 152 4.85 -5.17 6.79
CA GLY A 152 4.45 -5.90 5.58
C GLY A 152 3.26 -5.29 4.84
N SER A 153 2.85 -4.07 5.17
CA SER A 153 1.85 -3.32 4.41
C SER A 153 2.37 -1.98 3.89
N TYR A 154 1.72 -1.49 2.84
CA TYR A 154 2.03 -0.21 2.22
C TYR A 154 1.18 0.93 2.80
N ARG A 155 1.71 2.16 2.68
CA ARG A 155 0.98 3.41 2.86
C ARG A 155 1.35 4.45 1.82
N VAL A 156 0.45 5.40 1.59
CA VAL A 156 0.73 6.57 0.74
C VAL A 156 0.71 7.84 1.57
N SER A 157 1.76 8.65 1.45
CA SER A 157 1.95 9.87 2.25
C SER A 157 3.06 10.75 1.65
N THR A 158 3.01 12.06 1.90
CA THR A 158 4.04 13.02 1.47
C THR A 158 5.35 12.87 2.27
N GLY A 159 5.29 12.27 3.46
CA GLY A 159 6.44 11.92 4.28
C GLY A 159 6.31 10.53 4.92
N ALA A 160 7.38 10.03 5.53
CA ALA A 160 7.39 8.72 6.19
C ALA A 160 6.25 8.63 7.23
N PRO A 161 5.37 7.61 7.15
CA PRO A 161 4.26 7.48 8.08
C PRO A 161 4.72 7.23 9.53
N SER A 162 3.88 7.58 10.50
CA SER A 162 4.09 7.33 11.93
C SER A 162 3.11 6.31 12.53
N SER A 163 2.19 5.76 11.72
CA SER A 163 1.27 4.69 12.11
C SER A 163 1.98 3.34 12.27
N GLY A 164 1.30 2.38 12.89
CA GLY A 164 1.83 1.03 13.09
C GLY A 164 3.00 0.96 14.08
N GLY A 165 3.04 1.87 15.06
CA GLY A 165 4.10 1.90 16.07
C GLY A 165 5.48 2.37 15.57
N ALA A 166 6.42 2.58 16.50
CA ALA A 166 7.78 3.00 16.18
C ALA A 166 8.51 1.93 15.37
N GLY A 167 9.18 2.31 14.28
CA GLY A 167 9.82 1.37 13.37
C GLY A 167 10.34 2.04 12.10
N THR A 168 10.68 1.23 11.11
CA THR A 168 11.24 1.72 9.83
C THR A 168 10.23 1.61 8.69
N TRP A 169 10.22 2.64 7.84
CA TRP A 169 9.47 2.70 6.61
C TRP A 169 10.44 2.92 5.45
N ASP A 170 10.35 2.08 4.43
CA ASP A 170 11.11 2.25 3.19
C ASP A 170 10.31 3.12 2.23
N ASP A 171 10.98 4.12 1.64
CA ASP A 171 10.48 4.85 0.47
C ASP A 171 10.55 3.95 -0.77
N LYS A 172 9.41 3.74 -1.44
CA LYS A 172 9.29 2.95 -2.67
C LYS A 172 9.08 3.82 -3.92
N GLY A 173 9.28 5.13 -3.79
CA GLY A 173 9.24 6.09 -4.87
C GLY A 173 7.94 6.89 -4.93
N THR A 174 7.84 7.70 -5.98
CA THR A 174 6.69 8.56 -6.24
C THR A 174 5.45 7.73 -6.52
N TRP A 175 4.41 7.94 -5.72
CA TRP A 175 3.09 7.36 -5.91
C TRP A 175 2.22 8.27 -6.78
N TYR A 176 2.17 9.55 -6.44
CA TYR A 176 1.35 10.54 -7.13
C TYR A 176 2.02 11.90 -7.06
N THR A 177 1.83 12.73 -8.08
CA THR A 177 2.27 14.13 -8.10
C THR A 177 1.06 14.98 -8.42
N ASP A 178 0.80 15.97 -7.57
CA ASP A 178 -0.28 16.96 -7.70
C ASP A 178 0.32 18.27 -8.19
N THR A 179 0.02 18.69 -9.41
CA THR A 179 0.66 19.85 -10.06
C THR A 179 -0.28 21.05 -10.05
N THR A 180 0.19 22.18 -9.52
CA THR A 180 -0.56 23.44 -9.54
C THR A 180 0.15 24.47 -10.40
N TYR A 181 -0.63 25.18 -11.21
CA TYR A 181 -0.16 26.30 -12.03
C TYR A 181 0.72 27.26 -11.23
N SER A 182 1.99 27.36 -11.62
CA SER A 182 2.99 28.28 -11.03
C SER A 182 3.28 28.12 -9.52
N ASN A 183 2.68 27.14 -8.83
CA ASN A 183 2.92 26.85 -7.40
C ASN A 183 3.77 25.59 -7.17
N GLY A 184 4.20 24.92 -8.24
CA GLY A 184 4.97 23.69 -8.19
C GLY A 184 4.09 22.45 -8.00
N SER A 185 4.69 21.36 -7.52
CA SER A 185 3.99 20.09 -7.35
C SER A 185 4.15 19.51 -5.94
N THR A 186 3.08 18.90 -5.43
CA THR A 186 3.10 18.11 -4.19
C THR A 186 3.29 16.64 -4.52
N VAL A 187 4.37 16.03 -4.02
CA VAL A 187 4.68 14.61 -4.26
C VAL A 187 4.21 13.75 -3.12
N THR A 188 3.31 12.81 -3.41
CA THR A 188 2.95 11.70 -2.51
C THR A 188 3.82 10.49 -2.86
N LYS A 189 4.35 9.81 -1.84
CA LYS A 189 5.21 8.63 -1.99
C LYS A 189 4.51 7.37 -1.50
N LEU A 190 4.95 6.23 -2.02
CA LEU A 190 4.59 4.91 -1.52
C LEU A 190 5.61 4.49 -0.47
N TRP A 191 5.14 4.06 0.70
CA TRP A 191 5.95 3.65 1.83
C TRP A 191 5.64 2.21 2.22
N LEU A 192 6.65 1.40 2.49
CA LEU A 192 6.49 0.02 3.00
C LEU A 192 6.98 -0.06 4.45
N LYS A 193 6.13 -0.51 5.38
CA LYS A 193 6.57 -0.76 6.76
C LYS A 193 7.44 -2.01 6.80
N ARG A 194 8.67 -1.87 7.29
CA ARG A 194 9.68 -2.95 7.29
C ARG A 194 9.75 -3.69 8.62
N SER A 195 9.74 -2.96 9.72
CA SER A 195 9.91 -3.53 11.06
C SER A 195 9.47 -2.56 12.15
N LEU A 196 9.38 -3.06 13.38
CA LEU A 196 9.25 -2.27 14.60
C LEU A 196 10.63 -2.00 15.23
N SER A 197 10.74 -0.91 15.96
CA SER A 197 11.94 -0.59 16.77
C SER A 197 12.06 -1.49 18.00
N SER A 198 10.96 -2.09 18.44
CA SER A 198 10.92 -3.08 19.52
C SER A 198 10.15 -4.30 19.03
N ILE A 199 10.76 -5.47 19.15
CA ILE A 199 10.19 -6.73 18.68
C ILE A 199 9.16 -7.20 19.72
N PRO A 200 7.91 -7.47 19.30
CA PRO A 200 6.84 -7.88 20.21
C PRO A 200 6.95 -9.36 20.60
N GLY A 201 6.10 -9.78 21.55
CA GLY A 201 6.06 -11.14 22.08
C GLY A 201 7.33 -11.61 22.80
N SER A 202 7.43 -12.93 22.97
CA SER A 202 8.54 -13.64 23.64
C SER A 202 9.08 -14.76 22.73
N ASP A 203 10.30 -15.24 23.01
CA ASP A 203 10.88 -16.41 22.33
C ASP A 203 10.23 -17.71 22.82
N ILE A 204 9.02 -17.99 22.34
CA ILE A 204 8.34 -19.27 22.53
C ILE A 204 8.29 -19.97 21.17
N PHE A 205 8.94 -21.12 21.09
CA PHE A 205 9.11 -21.85 19.84
C PHE A 205 7.98 -22.88 19.66
N PRO A 206 7.29 -22.89 18.51
CA PRO A 206 6.37 -23.96 18.20
C PRO A 206 7.14 -25.26 17.99
N LEU A 207 6.52 -26.38 18.32
CA LEU A 207 7.05 -27.71 18.08
C LEU A 207 6.66 -28.16 16.67
N GLY A 208 7.54 -28.89 16.01
CA GLY A 208 7.27 -29.68 14.81
C GLY A 208 7.78 -31.11 14.97
N LEU A 209 7.56 -31.94 13.94
CA LEU A 209 8.10 -33.29 13.89
C LEU A 209 9.51 -33.31 13.27
N ASP A 210 10.42 -34.06 13.86
CA ASP A 210 11.71 -34.42 13.28
C ASP A 210 11.80 -35.95 13.28
N THR A 211 11.38 -36.54 12.15
CA THR A 211 11.11 -37.98 12.02
C THR A 211 10.06 -38.45 13.02
N ASP A 212 10.46 -38.95 14.19
CA ASP A 212 9.58 -39.49 15.23
C ASP A 212 9.56 -38.64 16.52
N ASN A 213 10.35 -37.56 16.58
CA ASN A 213 10.51 -36.74 17.78
C ASN A 213 9.91 -35.35 17.61
N LEU A 214 9.44 -34.76 18.72
CA LEU A 214 9.08 -33.35 18.76
C LEU A 214 10.33 -32.48 18.88
N LYS A 215 10.36 -31.40 18.10
CA LYS A 215 11.49 -30.46 18.07
C LYS A 215 10.99 -29.03 17.94
N GLU A 216 11.62 -28.12 18.68
CA GLU A 216 11.35 -26.69 18.57
C GLU A 216 11.76 -26.17 17.18
N ARG A 217 10.88 -25.36 16.58
CA ARG A 217 11.11 -24.66 15.33
C ARG A 217 11.57 -23.24 15.63
N THR A 218 12.69 -22.85 15.03
CA THR A 218 13.10 -21.45 15.02
C THR A 218 12.02 -20.58 14.38
N ILE A 219 11.81 -19.37 14.91
CA ILE A 219 10.73 -18.46 14.49
C ILE A 219 11.21 -17.17 13.82
N ILE A 220 12.52 -16.99 13.62
CA ILE A 220 13.06 -15.80 12.96
C ILE A 220 12.61 -15.72 11.50
N GLU A 221 12.67 -14.54 10.89
CA GLU A 221 12.17 -14.27 9.54
C GLU A 221 12.81 -15.18 8.48
N SER A 222 14.05 -15.62 8.67
CA SER A 222 14.78 -16.50 7.75
C SER A 222 14.66 -18.00 8.07
N SER A 223 13.89 -18.38 9.09
CA SER A 223 13.70 -19.78 9.48
C SER A 223 12.89 -20.56 8.44
N ASN A 224 13.09 -21.88 8.38
CA ASN A 224 12.34 -22.74 7.47
C ASN A 224 10.83 -22.71 7.72
N LEU A 225 10.38 -22.68 8.98
CA LEU A 225 8.95 -22.57 9.30
C LEU A 225 8.35 -21.31 8.66
N VAL A 226 9.03 -20.17 8.79
CA VAL A 226 8.56 -18.91 8.22
C VAL A 226 8.65 -18.94 6.69
N GLN A 227 9.81 -19.28 6.12
CA GLN A 227 10.07 -19.16 4.69
C GLN A 227 9.37 -20.24 3.84
N ASN A 228 9.32 -21.48 4.32
CA ASN A 228 8.85 -22.62 3.51
C ASN A 228 7.38 -22.97 3.76
N VAL A 229 6.82 -22.59 4.92
CA VAL A 229 5.45 -22.95 5.31
C VAL A 229 4.55 -21.72 5.39
N LEU A 230 4.89 -20.77 6.27
CA LEU A 230 3.98 -19.68 6.61
C LEU A 230 3.95 -18.56 5.56
N LEU A 231 5.11 -18.18 5.01
CA LEU A 231 5.20 -17.14 3.98
C LEU A 231 4.45 -17.52 2.70
N PRO A 232 4.59 -18.75 2.14
CA PRO A 232 3.77 -19.17 1.01
C PRO A 232 2.27 -19.13 1.32
N ALA A 233 1.86 -19.58 2.52
CA ALA A 233 0.46 -19.52 2.94
C ALA A 233 -0.07 -18.08 3.06
N LEU A 234 0.74 -17.15 3.56
CA LEU A 234 0.40 -15.72 3.63
C LEU A 234 0.33 -15.10 2.23
N THR A 235 1.33 -15.32 1.37
CA THR A 235 1.40 -14.71 0.04
C THR A 235 0.22 -15.13 -0.84
N ARG A 236 -0.30 -16.34 -0.68
CA ARG A 236 -1.52 -16.80 -1.37
C ARG A 236 -2.77 -15.97 -1.04
N ARG A 237 -2.76 -15.21 0.06
CA ARG A 237 -3.86 -14.31 0.42
C ARG A 237 -3.93 -13.06 -0.46
N VAL A 238 -2.94 -12.84 -1.33
CA VAL A 238 -3.03 -11.88 -2.44
C VAL A 238 -4.08 -12.32 -3.46
N ASP A 239 -4.18 -13.60 -3.80
CA ASP A 239 -5.21 -14.11 -4.72
C ASP A 239 -6.58 -14.21 -4.06
N ASN A 240 -6.61 -14.69 -2.82
CA ASN A 240 -7.86 -14.87 -2.07
C ASN A 240 -8.49 -13.56 -1.56
N GLY A 241 -7.86 -12.41 -1.84
CA GLY A 241 -8.45 -11.09 -1.63
C GLY A 241 -8.17 -10.41 -0.30
N ASP A 242 -7.44 -11.01 0.65
CA ASP A 242 -7.18 -10.35 1.95
C ASP A 242 -5.98 -9.40 1.92
N LEU A 243 -5.10 -9.55 0.93
CA LEU A 243 -3.92 -8.73 0.73
C LEU A 243 -3.98 -7.94 -0.58
N GLN A 244 -5.18 -7.72 -1.13
CA GLN A 244 -5.34 -6.93 -2.36
C GLN A 244 -5.41 -5.44 -2.04
N TYR A 245 -4.67 -4.65 -2.82
CA TYR A 245 -4.79 -3.21 -2.76
C TYR A 245 -5.77 -2.69 -3.82
N SER A 246 -6.31 -1.52 -3.56
CA SER A 246 -7.13 -0.75 -4.50
C SER A 246 -6.89 0.74 -4.38
N VAL A 247 -7.07 1.46 -5.48
CA VAL A 247 -7.17 2.92 -5.51
C VAL A 247 -8.53 3.30 -6.06
N ALA A 248 -9.28 4.09 -5.30
CA ALA A 248 -10.62 4.53 -5.68
C ALA A 248 -10.92 5.93 -5.12
N THR A 249 -11.98 6.57 -5.63
CA THR A 249 -12.48 7.86 -5.12
C THR A 249 -13.41 7.70 -3.92
N SER A 250 -13.60 6.47 -3.44
CA SER A 250 -14.32 6.13 -2.22
C SER A 250 -13.49 5.19 -1.37
N SER A 251 -13.55 5.34 -0.04
CA SER A 251 -12.89 4.43 0.89
C SER A 251 -13.66 3.11 0.99
N SER A 252 -12.98 1.99 0.77
CA SER A 252 -13.49 0.64 1.02
C SER A 252 -12.38 -0.22 1.62
N GLY A 253 -12.67 -1.03 2.64
CA GLY A 253 -11.65 -1.79 3.36
C GLY A 253 -10.82 -0.92 4.32
N THR A 254 -9.54 -1.26 4.51
CA THR A 254 -8.62 -0.56 5.41
C THR A 254 -7.89 0.55 4.66
N ASN A 255 -8.13 1.81 5.04
CA ASN A 255 -7.47 2.96 4.42
C ASN A 255 -5.97 3.00 4.77
N LYS A 256 -5.12 2.99 3.75
CA LYS A 256 -3.65 3.04 3.81
C LYS A 256 -3.08 4.40 3.40
N GLY A 257 -3.94 5.38 3.16
CA GLY A 257 -3.56 6.76 2.90
C GLY A 257 -4.43 7.37 1.80
N THR A 258 -4.38 8.69 1.72
CA THR A 258 -5.10 9.45 0.70
C THR A 258 -4.15 10.38 -0.03
N PHE A 259 -4.48 10.68 -1.28
CA PHE A 259 -3.83 11.72 -2.06
C PHE A 259 -4.90 12.46 -2.87
N THR A 260 -4.58 13.68 -3.25
CA THR A 260 -5.56 14.60 -3.84
C THR A 260 -5.03 15.22 -5.12
N ASP A 261 -5.90 15.30 -6.10
CA ASP A 261 -5.76 16.21 -7.24
C ASP A 261 -6.33 17.57 -6.84
N THR A 262 -5.53 18.64 -6.96
CA THR A 262 -5.92 20.00 -6.58
C THR A 262 -5.62 20.99 -7.70
N LYS A 263 -6.49 22.00 -7.85
CA LYS A 263 -6.28 23.06 -8.85
C LYS A 263 -6.73 24.44 -8.38
N GLN A 264 -6.11 25.47 -8.92
CA GLN A 264 -6.56 26.85 -8.73
C GLN A 264 -7.81 27.13 -9.56
N THR A 265 -8.90 27.51 -8.92
CA THR A 265 -10.16 27.83 -9.62
C THR A 265 -10.45 29.33 -9.71
N ALA A 266 -9.69 30.17 -9.00
CA ALA A 266 -9.80 31.61 -9.13
C ALA A 266 -8.99 32.13 -10.32
N THR A 267 -9.30 33.34 -10.76
CA THR A 267 -8.70 33.94 -11.95
C THR A 267 -8.32 35.38 -11.70
N THR A 268 -7.09 35.74 -12.09
CA THR A 268 -6.64 37.13 -12.20
C THR A 268 -6.58 37.52 -13.67
N ASN A 269 -7.29 38.59 -14.03
CA ASN A 269 -7.31 39.08 -15.40
C ASN A 269 -6.35 40.25 -15.58
N THR A 270 -5.54 40.22 -16.63
CA THR A 270 -4.63 41.31 -17.00
C THR A 270 -4.82 41.70 -18.45
N ASN A 271 -4.60 42.99 -18.73
CA ASN A 271 -4.66 43.55 -20.06
C ASN A 271 -3.26 43.91 -20.52
N GLN A 272 -2.88 43.50 -21.71
CA GLN A 272 -1.59 43.81 -22.32
C GLN A 272 -1.77 44.22 -23.77
N PHE A 273 -1.17 45.34 -24.15
CA PHE A 273 -1.10 45.74 -25.54
C PHE A 273 0.22 45.25 -26.13
N SER A 274 0.14 44.51 -27.24
CA SER A 274 1.28 44.05 -28.03
C SER A 274 0.98 44.35 -29.49
N ASN A 275 1.48 45.49 -29.99
CA ASN A 275 1.07 46.03 -31.29
C ASN A 275 1.12 44.96 -32.42
N PRO A 276 0.02 44.76 -33.18
CA PRO A 276 -1.23 45.54 -33.18
C PRO A 276 -2.33 45.04 -32.22
N TYR A 277 -2.11 44.06 -31.35
CA TYR A 277 -3.17 43.40 -30.59
C TYR A 277 -3.42 44.02 -29.21
N TYR A 278 -4.70 44.15 -28.86
CA TYR A 278 -5.17 44.25 -27.47
C TYR A 278 -5.44 42.84 -26.96
N GLN A 279 -4.71 42.42 -25.92
CA GLN A 279 -4.78 41.07 -25.36
C GLN A 279 -5.30 41.13 -23.93
N THR A 280 -6.20 40.20 -23.60
CA THR A 280 -6.66 39.98 -22.23
C THR A 280 -6.32 38.55 -21.83
N PHE A 281 -5.58 38.43 -20.74
CA PHE A 281 -5.16 37.16 -20.16
C PHE A 281 -6.01 36.85 -18.94
N SER A 282 -6.38 35.59 -18.79
CA SER A 282 -6.97 35.04 -17.58
C SER A 282 -6.00 34.02 -17.00
N THR A 283 -5.39 34.38 -15.86
CA THR A 283 -4.35 33.57 -15.22
C THR A 283 -4.92 32.88 -13.98
N PRO A 284 -4.72 31.57 -13.80
CA PRO A 284 -5.08 30.88 -12.55
C PRO A 284 -4.45 31.57 -11.35
N SER A 285 -5.22 31.71 -10.26
CA SER A 285 -4.77 32.38 -9.06
C SER A 285 -5.46 31.84 -7.81
N GLY A 286 -5.10 32.41 -6.66
CA GLY A 286 -5.65 32.01 -5.36
C GLY A 286 -5.09 30.67 -4.86
N SER A 287 -5.74 30.13 -3.83
CA SER A 287 -5.43 28.82 -3.27
C SER A 287 -5.97 27.69 -4.15
N SER A 288 -5.26 26.58 -4.21
CA SER A 288 -5.75 25.35 -4.83
C SER A 288 -6.93 24.78 -4.05
N VAL A 289 -7.88 24.19 -4.77
CA VAL A 289 -9.03 23.46 -4.20
C VAL A 289 -9.02 22.02 -4.69
N THR A 290 -9.39 21.09 -3.80
CA THR A 290 -9.48 19.67 -4.12
C THR A 290 -10.49 19.43 -5.22
N GLN A 291 -10.05 18.75 -6.27
CA GLN A 291 -10.91 18.23 -7.34
C GLN A 291 -11.36 16.82 -7.00
N THR A 292 -10.39 15.96 -6.71
CA THR A 292 -10.63 14.54 -6.42
C THR A 292 -9.75 14.10 -5.27
N THR A 293 -10.33 13.37 -4.33
CA THR A 293 -9.57 12.62 -3.32
C THR A 293 -9.57 11.15 -3.71
N TYR A 294 -8.38 10.57 -3.78
CA TYR A 294 -8.17 9.16 -3.99
C TYR A 294 -7.77 8.49 -2.68
N TYR A 295 -8.30 7.30 -2.44
CA TYR A 295 -8.05 6.46 -1.30
C TYR A 295 -7.26 5.24 -1.75
N PHE A 296 -6.11 5.01 -1.14
CA PHE A 296 -5.36 3.77 -1.28
C PHE A 296 -5.77 2.83 -0.16
N ASN A 297 -6.40 1.70 -0.50
CA ASN A 297 -6.98 0.80 0.48
C ASN A 297 -6.39 -0.61 0.36
N LEU A 298 -6.34 -1.30 1.49
CA LEU A 298 -6.12 -2.73 1.60
C LEU A 298 -7.46 -3.39 1.94
N SER A 299 -7.95 -4.28 1.08
CA SER A 299 -9.18 -5.08 1.30
C SER A 299 -9.04 -5.96 2.52
#